data_AF-A0A944DXS8-F1
#
_entry.id   AF-A0A944DXS8-F1
#
_cell.length_a   1.000
_cell.length_b   1.000
_cell.length_c   1.000
_cell.angle_alpha   90.00
_cell.angle_beta   90.00
_cell.angle_gamma   90.00
#
_symmetry.space_group_name_H-M   'P 1'
#
loop_
_entity.id
_entity.type
_entity.pdbx_description
1 polymer ?
#
loop_
_entity_poly.entity_id
_entity_poly.type
_entity_poly.pdbx_seq_one_letter_code
_entity_poly.pdbx_strand_id
1 'polypeptide(L)'
;MVIVHRRLTIRSAFYWERRTHRILEPLRPLFDEGVALARRLAAADEDKGRAVLARALTDRSTLFVAAKRYAEARDDFVEATGLRG
;
A
#
# COMPACT_ATOMS: atom_id res chain seq x y z
N MET A 1 11.40 -0.45 -13.14
CA MET A 1 11.44 1.04 -13.11
C MET A 1 10.10 1.67 -12.70
N VAL A 2 8.96 1.28 -13.27
CA VAL A 2 7.63 1.89 -13.02
C VAL A 2 7.14 1.81 -11.55
N ILE A 3 7.36 0.67 -10.86
CA ILE A 3 6.92 0.49 -9.46
C ILE A 3 7.66 1.43 -8.51
N VAL A 4 8.98 1.58 -8.71
CA VAL A 4 9.83 2.46 -7.90
C VAL A 4 9.43 3.92 -8.14
N HIS A 5 9.19 4.30 -9.39
CA HIS A 5 8.73 5.64 -9.74
C HIS A 5 7.38 5.98 -9.08
N ARG A 6 6.38 5.09 -9.19
CA ARG A 6 5.07 5.29 -8.52
C ARG A 6 5.20 5.41 -7.01
N ARG A 7 6.02 4.57 -6.36
CA ARG A 7 6.31 4.67 -4.91
C ARG A 7 6.91 6.01 -4.54
N LEU A 8 7.88 6.50 -5.33
CA LEU A 8 8.48 7.82 -5.14
C LEU A 8 7.44 8.92 -5.34
N THR A 9 6.59 8.85 -6.36
CA THR A 9 5.52 9.82 -6.60
C THR A 9 4.54 9.88 -5.44
N ILE A 10 4.09 8.73 -4.94
CA ILE A 10 3.20 8.63 -3.79
C ILE A 10 3.88 9.20 -2.53
N ARG A 11 5.13 8.83 -2.27
CA ARG A 11 5.91 9.36 -1.15
C ARG A 11 6.09 10.86 -1.24
N SER A 12 6.42 11.38 -2.42
CA SER A 12 6.58 12.82 -2.64
C SER A 12 5.25 13.55 -2.44
N ALA A 13 4.14 13.05 -3.00
CA ALA A 13 2.81 13.65 -2.81
C ALA A 13 2.46 13.75 -1.32
N PHE A 14 2.64 12.67 -0.56
CA PHE A 14 2.41 12.67 0.89
C PHE A 14 3.43 13.50 1.69
N TYR A 15 4.68 13.57 1.23
CA TYR A 15 5.72 14.39 1.85
C TYR A 15 5.37 15.88 1.75
N TRP A 16 4.86 16.33 0.60
CA TRP A 16 4.33 17.68 0.41
C TRP A 16 3.07 17.92 1.24
N GLU A 17 2.24 16.88 1.42
CA GLU A 17 1.06 16.91 2.28
C GLU A 17 1.34 16.90 3.79
N ARG A 18 2.60 16.90 4.26
CA ARG A 18 2.93 17.01 5.71
C ARG A 18 2.40 18.28 6.39
N ARG A 19 1.83 19.22 5.62
CA ARG A 19 1.08 20.38 6.14
C ARG A 19 -0.39 20.07 6.48
N THR A 20 -0.89 18.89 6.14
CA THR A 20 -2.26 18.44 6.42
C THR A 20 -2.17 17.30 7.45
N HIS A 21 -2.41 17.60 8.71
CA HIS A 21 -2.14 16.74 9.88
C HIS A 21 -3.05 15.51 10.00
N ARG A 22 -3.87 15.18 8.99
CA ARG A 22 -4.92 14.16 9.05
C ARG A 22 -5.10 13.33 7.78
N ILE A 23 -4.05 13.11 6.99
CA ILE A 23 -4.14 12.34 5.73
C ILE A 23 -4.66 10.90 5.91
N LEU A 24 -4.47 10.30 7.09
CA LEU A 24 -4.80 8.89 7.31
C LEU A 24 -6.31 8.63 7.35
N GLU A 25 -7.07 9.45 8.07
CA GLU A 25 -8.52 9.26 8.27
C GLU A 25 -9.31 9.18 6.94
N PRO A 26 -9.18 10.12 5.99
CA PRO A 26 -9.94 10.08 4.74
C PRO A 26 -9.41 9.03 3.76
N LEU A 27 -8.11 8.71 3.79
CA LEU A 27 -7.49 7.83 2.79
C LEU A 27 -7.51 6.37 3.20
N ARG A 28 -7.44 6.06 4.49
CA ARG A 28 -7.36 4.68 4.98
C ARG A 28 -8.46 3.77 4.40
N PRO A 29 -9.75 4.17 4.34
CA PRO A 29 -10.79 3.33 3.77
C PRO A 29 -10.52 2.93 2.31
N LEU A 30 -9.98 3.84 1.49
CA LEU A 30 -9.68 3.59 0.08
C LEU A 30 -8.57 2.54 -0.09
N PHE A 31 -7.53 2.61 0.75
CA PHE A 31 -6.43 1.65 0.72
C PHE A 31 -6.84 0.30 1.32
N ASP A 32 -7.67 0.29 2.36
CA ASP A 32 -8.21 -0.94 2.96
C ASP A 32 -9.12 -1.69 1.97
N GLU A 33 -9.97 -0.98 1.23
CA GLU A 33 -10.78 -1.55 0.15
C GLU A 33 -9.91 -2.10 -0.98
N GLY A 34 -8.87 -1.37 -1.40
CA GLY A 34 -7.93 -1.83 -2.42
C GLY A 34 -7.24 -3.16 -2.05
N VAL A 35 -6.84 -3.31 -0.79
CA VAL A 35 -6.28 -4.58 -0.28
C VAL A 35 -7.35 -5.68 -0.26
N ALA A 36 -8.58 -5.38 0.19
CA ALA A 36 -9.66 -6.36 0.22
C ALA A 36 -10.02 -6.88 -1.19
N LEU A 37 -10.09 -6.00 -2.19
CA LEU A 37 -10.32 -6.37 -3.59
C LEU A 37 -9.17 -7.22 -4.14
N ALA A 38 -7.93 -6.84 -3.85
CA ALA A 38 -6.76 -7.60 -4.29
C ALA A 38 -6.70 -9.00 -3.67
N ARG A 39 -7.13 -9.16 -2.40
CA ARG A 39 -7.26 -10.48 -1.75
C ARG A 39 -8.33 -11.34 -2.40
N ARG A 40 -9.50 -10.77 -2.73
CA ARG A 40 -10.55 -11.48 -3.47
C ARG A 40 -10.06 -11.93 -4.85
N LEU A 41 -9.30 -11.08 -5.53
CA LEU A 41 -8.69 -11.43 -6.81
C LEU A 41 -7.69 -12.58 -6.65
N ALA A 42 -6.81 -12.53 -5.65
CA ALA A 42 -5.85 -13.62 -5.37
C ALA A 42 -6.52 -14.94 -5.01
N ALA A 43 -7.71 -14.91 -4.39
CA ALA A 43 -8.50 -16.10 -4.15
C ALA A 43 -9.15 -16.68 -5.41
N ALA A 44 -9.40 -15.86 -6.44
CA ALA A 44 -10.02 -16.27 -7.70
C ALA A 44 -8.99 -16.66 -8.78
N ASP A 45 -7.86 -15.97 -8.83
CA ASP A 45 -6.76 -16.15 -9.77
C ASP A 45 -5.46 -15.84 -9.02
N GLU A 46 -4.77 -16.90 -8.59
CA GLU A 46 -3.63 -16.78 -7.70
C GLU A 46 -2.47 -16.02 -8.35
N ASP A 47 -2.11 -16.37 -9.58
CA ASP A 47 -0.97 -15.78 -10.29
C ASP A 47 -1.19 -14.28 -10.55
N LYS A 48 -2.39 -13.92 -11.04
CA LYS A 48 -2.73 -12.53 -11.31
C LYS A 48 -2.94 -11.73 -10.04
N GLY A 49 -3.59 -12.33 -9.04
CA GLY A 49 -3.93 -11.66 -7.79
C GLY A 49 -2.74 -11.45 -6.87
N ARG A 50 -1.74 -12.35 -6.88
CA ARG A 50 -0.53 -12.23 -6.05
C ARG A 50 0.24 -10.93 -6.34
N ALA A 51 0.45 -10.62 -7.63
CA ALA A 51 1.12 -9.39 -8.05
C ALA A 51 0.32 -8.12 -7.70
N VAL A 52 -1.01 -8.17 -7.83
CA VAL A 52 -1.92 -7.06 -7.49
C VAL A 52 -1.96 -6.83 -5.98
N LEU A 53 -2.03 -7.90 -5.19
CA LEU A 53 -2.02 -7.85 -3.73
C LEU A 53 -0.70 -7.29 -3.20
N ALA A 54 0.44 -7.76 -3.72
CA ALA A 54 1.76 -7.23 -3.36
C ALA A 54 1.90 -5.73 -3.67
N ARG A 55 1.15 -5.21 -4.65
CA ARG A 55 1.09 -3.78 -4.97
C ARG A 55 0.17 -3.01 -4.02
N ALA A 56 -1.02 -3.52 -3.76
CA ALA A 56 -1.98 -2.89 -2.85
C ALA A 56 -1.39 -2.73 -1.43
N LEU A 57 -0.78 -3.79 -0.90
CA LEU A 57 -0.11 -3.78 0.41
C LEU A 57 1.07 -2.79 0.45
N THR A 58 1.86 -2.74 -0.62
CA THR A 58 2.95 -1.75 -0.76
C THR A 58 2.45 -0.31 -0.69
N ASP A 59 1.35 -0.02 -1.37
CA ASP A 59 0.79 1.32 -1.44
C ASP A 59 0.20 1.71 -0.06
N ARG A 60 -0.48 0.79 0.64
CA ARG A 60 -1.01 1.01 2.00
C ARG A 60 0.11 1.13 3.06
N SER A 61 1.16 0.31 2.95
CA SER A 61 2.38 0.46 3.75
C SER A 61 2.98 1.86 3.64
N THR A 62 2.97 2.44 2.43
CA THR A 62 3.47 3.80 2.20
C THR A 62 2.60 4.86 2.88
N LEU A 63 1.27 4.72 2.85
CA LEU A 63 0.35 5.58 3.58
C LEU A 63 0.62 5.51 5.09
N PHE A 64 0.80 4.31 5.64
CA PHE A 64 1.11 4.12 7.06
C PHE A 64 2.46 4.74 7.45
N VAL A 65 3.50 4.64 6.62
CA VAL A 65 4.77 5.35 6.84
C VAL A 65 4.56 6.86 6.90
N ALA A 66 3.80 7.43 5.96
CA ALA A 66 3.49 8.86 5.94
C ALA A 66 2.73 9.32 7.20
N ALA A 67 1.84 8.47 7.70
CA ALA A 67 1.09 8.66 8.94
C ALA A 67 1.84 8.25 10.22
N LYS A 68 3.13 7.88 10.14
CA LYS A 68 3.95 7.39 11.26
C LYS A 68 3.41 6.13 11.97
N ARG A 69 2.63 5.31 11.28
CA ARG A 69 2.08 4.01 11.71
C ARG A 69 3.02 2.87 11.31
N TYR A 70 4.20 2.82 11.91
CA TYR A 70 5.29 1.97 11.42
C TYR A 70 5.06 0.47 11.61
N ALA A 71 4.30 0.05 12.62
CA ALA A 71 3.97 -1.35 12.85
C ALA A 71 3.11 -1.89 11.70
N GLU A 72 2.02 -1.22 11.39
CA GLU A 72 1.12 -1.60 10.29
C GLU A 72 1.82 -1.49 8.93
N ALA A 73 2.67 -0.48 8.75
CA ALA A 73 3.48 -0.36 7.55
C ALA A 73 4.41 -1.56 7.35
N ARG A 74 5.02 -2.06 8.44
CA ARG A 74 5.92 -3.22 8.40
C ARG A 74 5.15 -4.49 8.06
N ASP A 75 4.00 -4.71 8.67
CA ASP A 75 3.19 -5.92 8.43
C ASP A 75 2.77 -6.02 6.97
N ASP A 76 2.26 -4.92 6.39
CA ASP A 76 1.93 -4.84 4.96
C ASP A 76 3.16 -5.09 4.07
N PHE A 77 4.32 -4.56 4.45
CA PHE A 77 5.54 -4.71 3.66
C PHE A 77 6.06 -6.15 3.68
N VAL A 78 6.03 -6.81 4.83
CA VAL A 78 6.43 -8.22 4.99
C VAL A 78 5.53 -9.11 4.14
N GLU A 79 4.20 -8.96 4.24
CA GLU A 79 3.24 -9.70 3.42
C GLU A 79 3.51 -9.45 1.93
N ALA A 80 3.70 -8.18 1.51
CA ALA A 80 3.99 -7.84 0.12
C ALA A 80 5.29 -8.45 -0.42
N THR A 81 6.33 -8.60 0.41
CA THR A 81 7.59 -9.24 0.01
C THR A 81 7.47 -10.76 -0.10
N GLY A 82 6.71 -11.41 0.78
CA GLY A 82 6.45 -12.85 0.70
C GLY A 82 5.69 -13.24 -0.58
N LEU A 83 4.85 -12.34 -1.10
CA LEU A 83 4.11 -12.55 -2.35
C LEU A 83 4.96 -12.36 -3.63
N ARG A 84 6.18 -11.81 -3.52
CA ARG A 84 7.09 -11.62 -4.65
C ARG A 84 8.21 -12.67 -4.72
N GLY A 85 8.30 -13.53 -3.70
CA GLY A 85 9.21 -14.66 -3.65
C GLY A 85 8.65 -15.90 -4.31
#